data_AF-A0A8T6Q0N0-F1
#
_entry.id   AF-A0A8T6Q0N0-F1
#
_cell.length_a   1.000
_cell.length_b   1.000
_cell.length_c   1.000
_cell.angle_alpha   90.00
_cell.angle_beta   90.00
_cell.angle_gamma   90.00
#
_symmetry.space_group_name_H-M   'P 1'
#
loop_
_entity.id
_entity.type
_entity.pdbx_description
1 polymer ?
#
loop_
_entity_poly.entity_id
_entity_poly.type
_entity_poly.pdbx_seq_one_letter_code
_entity_poly.pdbx_strand_id
1 'polypeptide(L)'
;SVIDRACSEAIARANRRVYRALVEPLTDSHRAKLDELLKLKAGSSITWLTWLRQAPLKPNSRHMLEHIERLKTFQLVDLPEGLGRHIHQNRLLKLAREGGQMTPKDLGKFEPQRRYATLAAVVLESTATVIDELVDLHDRILVKP
;
A
#
# COMPACT_ATOMS: atom_id res chain seq x y z
N SER A 1 -28.90 7.85 -18.61
CA SER A 1 -29.79 6.76 -19.08
C SER A 1 -29.97 5.70 -17.99
N VAL A 2 -31.00 4.85 -18.07
CA VAL A 2 -31.16 3.66 -17.20
C VAL A 2 -29.92 2.74 -17.29
N ILE A 3 -29.29 2.68 -18.47
CA ILE A 3 -28.07 1.91 -18.74
C ILE A 3 -26.88 2.45 -17.91
N ASP A 4 -26.66 3.76 -17.87
CA ASP A 4 -25.55 4.36 -17.10
C ASP A 4 -25.71 4.09 -15.60
N ARG A 5 -26.95 4.10 -15.10
CA ARG A 5 -27.26 3.80 -13.70
C ARG A 5 -26.99 2.33 -13.37
N ALA A 6 -27.42 1.42 -14.22
CA ALA A 6 -27.18 -0.01 -14.04
C ALA A 6 -25.67 -0.35 -14.06
N CYS A 7 -24.91 0.25 -14.98
CA CYS A 7 -23.45 0.13 -15.06
C CYS A 7 -22.77 0.68 -13.79
N SER A 8 -23.17 1.87 -13.34
CA SER A 8 -22.63 2.49 -12.13
C SER A 8 -22.89 1.66 -10.88
N GLU A 9 -24.10 1.10 -10.73
CA GLU A 9 -24.46 0.21 -9.64
C GLU A 9 -23.64 -1.10 -9.67
N ALA A 10 -23.44 -1.68 -10.86
CA ALA A 10 -22.63 -2.89 -11.03
C ALA A 10 -21.17 -2.66 -10.62
N ILE A 11 -20.58 -1.54 -11.06
CA ILE A 11 -19.20 -1.14 -10.68
C ILE A 11 -19.10 -0.91 -9.17
N ALA A 12 -20.08 -0.21 -8.57
CA ALA A 12 -20.11 0.04 -7.14
C ALA A 12 -20.22 -1.28 -6.34
N ARG A 13 -21.05 -2.22 -6.79
CA ARG A 13 -21.15 -3.57 -6.19
C ARG A 13 -19.83 -4.33 -6.28
N ALA A 14 -19.16 -4.29 -7.43
CA ALA A 14 -17.86 -4.94 -7.62
C ALA A 14 -16.79 -4.35 -6.70
N ASN A 15 -16.72 -3.02 -6.56
CA ASN A 15 -15.79 -2.35 -5.64
C ASN A 15 -16.06 -2.74 -4.19
N ARG A 16 -17.32 -2.80 -3.76
CA ARG A 16 -17.67 -3.25 -2.40
C ARG A 16 -17.22 -4.68 -2.11
N ARG A 17 -17.31 -5.58 -3.09
CA ARG A 17 -16.81 -6.96 -2.95
C ARG A 17 -15.29 -7.00 -2.76
N VAL A 18 -14.55 -6.22 -3.55
CA VAL A 18 -13.09 -6.09 -3.41
C VAL A 18 -12.72 -5.55 -2.02
N TYR A 19 -13.38 -4.48 -1.58
CA TYR A 19 -13.10 -3.89 -0.28
C TYR A 19 -13.40 -4.85 0.86
N ARG A 20 -14.55 -5.54 0.79
CA ARG A 20 -14.92 -6.56 1.77
C ARG A 20 -13.87 -7.67 1.85
N ALA A 21 -13.44 -8.22 0.72
CA ALA A 21 -12.43 -9.27 0.68
C ALA A 21 -11.06 -8.84 1.25
N LEU A 22 -10.72 -7.55 1.17
CA LEU A 22 -9.50 -7.00 1.78
C LEU A 22 -9.65 -6.67 3.27
N VAL A 23 -10.87 -6.43 3.77
CA VAL A 23 -11.10 -5.91 5.12
C VAL A 23 -11.59 -6.98 6.09
N GLU A 24 -12.36 -7.96 5.64
CA GLU A 24 -12.86 -9.06 6.49
C GLU A 24 -11.73 -9.83 7.19
N PRO A 25 -10.58 -10.13 6.55
CA PRO A 25 -9.48 -10.81 7.22
C PRO A 25 -8.68 -9.92 8.19
N LEU A 26 -8.93 -8.61 8.23
CA LEU A 26 -8.15 -7.68 9.05
C LEU A 26 -8.66 -7.66 10.49
N THR A 27 -7.75 -7.95 11.43
CA THR A 27 -7.95 -7.72 12.86
C THR A 27 -7.91 -6.22 13.18
N ASP A 28 -8.34 -5.85 14.38
CA ASP A 28 -8.23 -4.47 14.85
C ASP A 28 -6.76 -4.02 14.99
N SER A 29 -5.84 -4.96 15.24
CA SER A 29 -4.40 -4.68 15.23
C SER A 29 -3.93 -4.28 13.82
N HIS A 30 -4.32 -5.00 12.78
CA HIS A 30 -3.98 -4.63 11.39
C HIS A 30 -4.56 -3.26 11.04
N ARG A 31 -5.82 -2.99 11.42
CA ARG A 31 -6.48 -1.70 11.17
C ARG A 31 -5.78 -0.55 11.88
N ALA A 32 -5.40 -0.73 13.14
CA ALA A 32 -4.63 0.25 13.89
C ALA A 32 -3.28 0.54 13.21
N LYS A 33 -2.53 -0.50 12.82
CA LYS A 33 -1.27 -0.34 12.09
C LYS A 33 -1.43 0.38 10.75
N LEU A 34 -2.51 0.11 10.02
CA LEU A 34 -2.84 0.84 8.79
C LEU A 34 -3.15 2.32 9.06
N ASP A 35 -3.88 2.62 10.14
CA ASP A 35 -4.15 4.01 10.54
C ASP A 35 -2.88 4.74 11.02
N GLU A 36 -1.93 4.05 11.66
CA GLU A 36 -0.62 4.62 12.01
C GLU A 36 0.15 5.13 10.78
N LEU A 37 -0.02 4.49 9.62
CA LEU A 37 0.61 4.95 8.37
C LEU A 37 0.18 6.38 8.00
N LEU A 38 -1.01 6.80 8.42
CA LEU A 38 -1.55 8.13 8.14
C LEU A 38 -1.09 9.21 9.13
N LYS A 39 -0.41 8.81 10.22
CA LYS A 39 0.10 9.74 11.24
C LYS A 39 1.50 10.23 10.90
N LEU A 40 1.88 11.35 11.53
CA LEU A 40 3.24 11.89 11.42
C LEU A 40 4.26 10.88 11.93
N LYS A 41 5.32 10.68 11.17
CA LYS A 41 6.48 9.90 11.61
C LYS A 41 7.17 10.65 12.73
N ALA A 42 7.52 9.96 13.81
CA ALA A 42 8.19 10.57 14.96
C ALA A 42 9.46 11.33 14.52
N GLY A 43 9.60 12.58 14.99
CA GLY A 43 10.72 13.45 14.62
C GLY A 43 10.70 13.95 13.17
N SER A 44 9.57 13.85 12.46
CA SER A 44 9.44 14.28 11.07
C SER A 44 8.21 15.16 10.83
N SER A 45 8.22 15.93 9.74
CA SER A 45 7.08 16.72 9.26
C SER A 45 6.19 15.96 8.26
N ILE A 46 6.56 14.73 7.90
CA ILE A 46 5.81 13.89 6.97
C ILE A 46 5.20 12.67 7.67
N THR A 47 4.15 12.09 7.07
CA THR A 47 3.54 10.86 7.58
C THR A 47 4.42 9.64 7.32
N TRP A 48 4.18 8.56 8.07
CA TRP A 48 4.77 7.26 7.78
C TRP A 48 4.56 6.82 6.33
N LEU A 49 3.34 6.94 5.81
CA LEU A 49 3.02 6.59 4.43
C LEU A 49 3.77 7.45 3.40
N THR A 50 3.91 8.76 3.67
CA THR A 50 4.68 9.66 2.80
C THR A 50 6.14 9.25 2.76
N TRP A 51 6.75 8.96 3.90
CA TRP A 51 8.14 8.52 3.98
C TRP A 51 8.35 7.17 3.29
N LEU A 52 7.46 6.20 3.52
CA LEU A 52 7.51 4.87 2.91
C LEU A 52 7.45 4.87 1.38
N ARG A 53 6.82 5.89 0.79
CA ARG A 53 6.72 6.08 -0.67
C ARG A 53 7.93 6.79 -1.28
N GLN A 54 8.85 7.31 -0.49
CA GLN A 54 10.05 7.98 -1.01
C GLN A 54 11.05 6.93 -1.49
N ALA A 55 11.24 6.86 -2.80
CA ALA A 55 12.29 6.04 -3.40
C ALA A 55 13.66 6.73 -3.21
N PRO A 56 14.66 6.01 -2.69
CA PRO A 56 16.06 6.46 -2.65
C PRO A 56 16.62 6.82 -4.03
N LEU A 57 17.42 7.89 -4.11
CA LEU A 57 17.84 8.49 -5.38
C LEU A 57 19.13 7.90 -5.98
N LYS A 58 19.96 7.17 -5.21
CA LYS A 58 21.27 6.67 -5.71
C LYS A 58 21.60 5.25 -5.25
N PRO A 59 22.30 4.44 -6.07
CA PRO A 59 22.70 3.11 -5.64
C PRO A 59 23.97 3.14 -4.79
N ASN A 60 23.83 3.02 -3.46
CA ASN A 60 24.95 2.86 -2.50
C ASN A 60 24.48 2.21 -1.18
N SER A 61 25.42 1.89 -0.28
CA SER A 61 25.14 1.19 0.98
C SER A 61 24.20 1.95 1.92
N ARG A 62 24.21 3.29 1.89
CA ARG A 62 23.27 4.10 2.70
C ARG A 62 21.83 3.91 2.22
N HIS A 63 21.62 3.94 0.91
CA HIS A 63 20.29 3.76 0.35
C HIS A 63 19.81 2.29 0.47
N MET A 64 20.71 1.30 0.44
CA MET A 64 20.36 -0.09 0.81
C MET A 64 19.74 -0.16 2.20
N LEU A 65 20.35 0.49 3.20
CA LEU A 65 19.81 0.51 4.57
C LEU A 65 18.43 1.17 4.63
N GLU A 66 18.21 2.24 3.86
CA GLU A 66 16.90 2.92 3.78
C GLU A 66 15.82 2.03 3.17
N HIS A 67 16.11 1.30 2.09
CA HIS A 67 15.18 0.32 1.54
C HIS A 67 14.87 -0.82 2.52
N ILE A 68 15.88 -1.30 3.26
CA ILE A 68 15.67 -2.31 4.31
C ILE A 68 14.76 -1.77 5.43
N GLU A 69 14.94 -0.52 5.85
CA GLU A 69 14.09 0.12 6.86
C GLU A 69 12.65 0.27 6.37
N ARG A 70 12.46 0.69 5.10
CA ARG A 70 11.14 0.75 4.45
C ARG A 70 10.47 -0.62 4.40
N LEU A 71 11.20 -1.66 3.96
CA LEU A 71 10.69 -3.02 3.90
C LEU A 71 10.27 -3.53 5.28
N LYS A 72 11.13 -3.38 6.30
CA LYS A 72 10.83 -3.78 7.68
C LYS A 72 9.58 -3.06 8.20
N THR A 73 9.46 -1.76 7.91
CA THR A 73 8.30 -0.97 8.34
C THR A 73 7.01 -1.45 7.66
N PHE A 74 7.04 -1.79 6.37
CA PHE A 74 5.89 -2.40 5.70
C PHE A 74 5.55 -3.78 6.28
N GLN A 75 6.56 -4.61 6.56
CA GLN A 75 6.37 -5.93 7.17
C GLN A 75 5.77 -5.85 8.57
N LEU A 76 6.09 -4.80 9.35
CA LEU A 76 5.50 -4.58 10.68
C LEU A 76 4.00 -4.27 10.65
N VAL A 77 3.45 -3.85 9.50
CA VAL A 77 1.99 -3.76 9.30
C VAL A 77 1.35 -5.14 9.47
N ASP A 78 2.09 -6.21 9.13
CA ASP A 78 1.75 -7.60 9.41
C ASP A 78 0.38 -7.98 8.81
N LEU A 79 0.20 -7.66 7.52
CA LEU A 79 -1.04 -8.02 6.84
C LEU A 79 -1.20 -9.55 6.76
N PRO A 80 -2.44 -10.07 6.84
CA PRO A 80 -2.70 -11.50 6.77
C PRO A 80 -2.03 -12.14 5.55
N GLU A 81 -1.42 -13.31 5.75
CA GLU A 81 -0.80 -14.03 4.64
C GLU A 81 -1.85 -14.36 3.57
N GLY A 82 -1.51 -14.08 2.31
CA GLY A 82 -2.41 -14.32 1.20
C GLY A 82 -3.58 -13.35 1.09
N LEU A 83 -3.56 -12.23 1.82
CA LEU A 83 -4.52 -11.15 1.63
C LEU A 83 -4.55 -10.73 0.14
N GLY A 84 -5.76 -10.70 -0.43
CA GLY A 84 -5.97 -10.33 -1.83
C GLY A 84 -5.70 -11.44 -2.85
N ARG A 85 -5.27 -12.66 -2.47
CA ARG A 85 -5.07 -13.79 -3.41
C ARG A 85 -6.33 -14.16 -4.22
N HIS A 86 -7.52 -13.96 -3.63
CA HIS A 86 -8.82 -14.21 -4.28
C HIS A 86 -9.34 -13.03 -5.10
N ILE A 87 -8.58 -11.94 -5.18
CA ILE A 87 -8.92 -10.72 -5.92
C ILE A 87 -8.08 -10.71 -7.19
N HIS A 88 -8.71 -10.43 -8.33
CA HIS A 88 -7.99 -10.29 -9.58
C HIS A 88 -6.87 -9.24 -9.46
N GLN A 89 -5.65 -9.58 -9.86
CA GLN A 89 -4.46 -8.73 -9.71
C GLN A 89 -4.64 -7.31 -10.25
N ASN A 90 -5.14 -7.14 -11.49
CA ASN A 90 -5.41 -5.80 -12.05
C ASN A 90 -6.36 -4.94 -11.21
N ARG A 91 -7.30 -5.55 -10.47
CA ARG A 91 -8.21 -4.80 -9.58
C ARG A 91 -7.48 -4.33 -8.34
N LEU A 92 -6.63 -5.18 -7.77
CA LEU A 92 -5.78 -4.84 -6.64
C LEU A 92 -4.79 -3.72 -7.01
N LEU A 93 -4.09 -3.86 -8.14
CA LEU A 93 -3.18 -2.85 -8.67
C LEU A 93 -3.88 -1.51 -8.95
N LYS A 94 -5.09 -1.54 -9.53
CA LYS A 94 -5.87 -0.32 -9.75
C LYS A 94 -6.15 0.40 -8.43
N LEU A 95 -6.60 -0.34 -7.41
CA LEU A 95 -6.88 0.21 -6.09
C LEU A 95 -5.61 0.77 -5.40
N ALA A 96 -4.50 0.04 -5.50
CA ALA A 96 -3.22 0.45 -4.95
C ALA A 96 -2.71 1.73 -5.63
N ARG A 97 -2.80 1.82 -6.97
CA ARG A 97 -2.41 3.02 -7.73
C ARG A 97 -3.28 4.22 -7.39
N GLU A 98 -4.60 4.05 -7.35
CA GLU A 98 -5.52 5.11 -6.92
C GLU A 98 -5.17 5.62 -5.52
N GLY A 99 -4.93 4.72 -4.56
CA GLY A 99 -4.50 5.10 -3.21
C GLY A 99 -3.09 5.70 -3.15
N GLY A 100 -2.19 5.25 -4.03
CA GLY A 100 -0.82 5.74 -4.18
C GLY A 100 -0.76 7.22 -4.57
N GLN A 101 -1.71 7.68 -5.39
CA GLN A 101 -1.81 9.07 -5.84
C GLN A 101 -2.52 10.00 -4.84
N MET A 102 -3.07 9.45 -3.75
CA MET A 102 -3.78 10.23 -2.73
C MET A 102 -2.85 10.65 -1.59
N THR A 103 -3.14 11.82 -1.01
CA THR A 103 -2.48 12.25 0.22
C THR A 103 -2.95 11.40 1.40
N PRO A 104 -2.11 11.22 2.44
CA PRO A 104 -2.54 10.55 3.68
C PRO A 104 -3.81 11.18 4.29
N LYS A 105 -3.93 12.52 4.19
CA LYS A 105 -5.12 13.25 4.65
C LYS A 105 -6.38 12.86 3.89
N ASP A 106 -6.31 12.68 2.57
CA ASP A 106 -7.47 12.28 1.76
C ASP A 106 -7.87 10.82 2.01
N LEU A 107 -6.87 9.93 2.17
CA LEU A 107 -7.11 8.55 2.58
C LEU A 107 -7.81 8.46 3.94
N GLY A 108 -7.41 9.32 4.89
CA GLY A 108 -8.01 9.40 6.22
C GLY A 108 -9.48 9.80 6.23
N LYS A 109 -9.98 10.50 5.19
CA LYS A 109 -11.38 10.91 5.05
C LYS A 109 -12.31 9.80 4.56
N PHE A 110 -11.77 8.67 4.10
CA PHE A 110 -12.60 7.56 3.64
C PHE A 110 -13.31 6.88 4.80
N GLU A 111 -14.52 6.41 4.53
CA GLU A 111 -15.21 5.45 5.38
C GLU A 111 -14.32 4.21 5.63
N PRO A 112 -14.37 3.60 6.83
CA PRO A 112 -13.39 2.61 7.28
C PRO A 112 -13.15 1.47 6.28
N GLN A 113 -14.22 0.94 5.67
CA GLN A 113 -14.12 -0.16 4.72
C GLN A 113 -13.30 0.21 3.47
N ARG A 114 -13.51 1.40 2.91
CA ARG A 114 -12.73 1.87 1.75
C ARG A 114 -11.32 2.21 2.20
N ARG A 115 -11.17 2.90 3.34
CA ARG A 115 -9.86 3.30 3.89
C ARG A 115 -8.92 2.10 4.05
N TYR A 116 -9.36 1.08 4.77
CA TYR A 116 -8.52 -0.09 5.05
C TYR A 116 -8.26 -0.93 3.80
N ALA A 117 -9.24 -1.09 2.91
CA ALA A 117 -9.02 -1.77 1.65
C ALA A 117 -7.98 -1.06 0.78
N THR A 118 -8.06 0.27 0.66
CA THR A 118 -7.10 1.07 -0.10
C THR A 118 -5.71 1.03 0.54
N LEU A 119 -5.61 1.20 1.86
CA LEU A 119 -4.32 1.14 2.55
C LEU A 119 -3.67 -0.24 2.48
N ALA A 120 -4.44 -1.32 2.65
CA ALA A 120 -3.94 -2.68 2.49
C ALA A 120 -3.42 -2.92 1.07
N ALA A 121 -4.16 -2.50 0.04
CA ALA A 121 -3.71 -2.61 -1.34
C ALA A 121 -2.42 -1.81 -1.61
N VAL A 122 -2.32 -0.59 -1.08
CA VAL A 122 -1.10 0.23 -1.17
C VAL A 122 0.07 -0.46 -0.48
N VAL A 123 -0.12 -1.02 0.73
CA VAL A 123 0.95 -1.70 1.46
C VAL A 123 1.42 -2.94 0.72
N LEU A 124 0.50 -3.77 0.22
CA LEU A 124 0.86 -4.98 -0.56
C LEU A 124 1.70 -4.61 -1.79
N GLU A 125 1.25 -3.63 -2.58
CA GLU A 125 1.96 -3.20 -3.78
C GLU A 125 3.30 -2.54 -3.47
N SER A 126 3.33 -1.67 -2.45
CA SER A 126 4.57 -0.97 -2.07
C SER A 126 5.60 -1.94 -1.49
N THR A 127 5.17 -2.98 -0.78
CA THR A 127 6.05 -4.04 -0.28
C THR A 127 6.71 -4.77 -1.44
N ALA A 128 5.95 -5.16 -2.46
CA ALA A 128 6.48 -5.78 -3.67
C ALA A 128 7.47 -4.86 -4.40
N THR A 129 7.10 -3.58 -4.58
CA THR A 129 7.97 -2.58 -5.21
C THR A 129 9.30 -2.41 -4.45
N VAL A 130 9.26 -2.33 -3.11
CA VAL A 130 10.50 -2.19 -2.32
C VAL A 130 11.37 -3.44 -2.39
N ILE A 131 10.78 -4.64 -2.50
CA ILE A 131 11.53 -5.88 -2.71
C ILE A 131 12.25 -5.84 -4.06
N ASP A 132 11.55 -5.45 -5.13
CA ASP A 132 12.14 -5.32 -6.47
C ASP A 132 13.26 -4.28 -6.47
N GLU A 133 13.05 -3.11 -5.85
CA GLU A 133 14.07 -2.07 -5.68
C GLU A 133 15.31 -2.58 -4.92
N LEU A 134 15.13 -3.41 -3.89
CA LEU A 134 16.21 -4.00 -3.12
C LEU A 134 17.02 -5.00 -3.94
N VAL A 135 16.36 -5.87 -4.70
CA VAL A 135 17.01 -6.84 -5.58
C VAL A 135 17.81 -6.11 -6.66
N ASP A 136 17.19 -5.14 -7.33
CA ASP A 136 17.85 -4.32 -8.35
C ASP A 136 19.08 -3.58 -7.80
N LEU A 137 18.96 -3.01 -6.59
CA LEU A 137 20.05 -2.28 -5.97
C LEU A 137 21.19 -3.23 -5.55
N HIS A 138 20.85 -4.41 -5.03
CA HIS A 138 21.83 -5.44 -4.71
C HIS A 138 22.65 -5.84 -5.94
N ASP A 139 21.98 -6.14 -7.04
CA ASP A 139 22.62 -6.55 -8.30
C ASP A 139 23.54 -5.44 -8.81
N ARG A 140 23.11 -4.17 -8.78
CA ARG A 140 23.94 -3.03 -9.20
C ARG A 140 25.18 -2.80 -8.33
N ILE A 141 25.12 -3.13 -7.03
CA ILE A 141 26.28 -3.04 -6.14
C ILE A 141 27.28 -4.15 -6.46
N LEU A 142 26.82 -5.36 -6.75
CA LEU A 142 27.67 -6.49 -7.09
C LEU A 142 28.29 -6.39 -8.49
N VAL A 143 27.60 -5.78 -9.44
CA VAL A 143 28.03 -5.67 -10.85
C VAL A 143 29.02 -4.51 -11.08
N LYS A 144 29.31 -3.66 -10.09
CA LYS A 144 30.35 -2.63 -10.21
C LYS A 144 31.75 -3.23 -9.95
N PRO A 145 32.64 -3.29 -10.97
CA PRO A 145 34.04 -3.67 -10.79
C PRO A 145 34.84 -2.59 -10.04
#